data_AF-A0A2V3U9R9-F1
#
_entry.id   AF-A0A2V3U9R9-F1
#
_cell.length_a   1.000
_cell.length_b   1.000
_cell.length_c   1.000
_cell.angle_alpha   90.00
_cell.angle_beta   90.00
_cell.angle_gamma   90.00
#
_symmetry.space_group_name_H-M   'P 1'
#
loop_
_entity.id
_entity.type
_entity.pdbx_description
1 polymer ?
#
loop_
_entity_poly.entity_id
_entity_poly.type
_entity_poly.pdbx_seq_one_letter_code
_entity_poly.pdbx_strand_id
1 'polypeptide(L)'
;MRRETRPFHPAGSPIVELCQIRLAAAVAAGRVPEGAGRIAQSHLAAIQVLVRIGELSPVEAALQAAEAVEYATGTLEILYA
;
A
#
# COMPACT_ATOMS: atom_id res chain seq x y z
N MET A 1 -17.79 14.46 -18.22
CA MET A 1 -17.88 13.15 -17.54
C MET A 1 -18.46 13.36 -16.16
N ARG A 2 -19.55 12.68 -15.78
CA ARG A 2 -20.03 12.68 -14.38
C ARG A 2 -19.13 11.74 -13.59
N ARG A 3 -18.45 12.22 -12.55
CA ARG A 3 -17.81 11.38 -11.54
C ARG A 3 -18.94 10.69 -10.77
N GLU A 4 -19.18 9.41 -11.05
CA GLU A 4 -19.96 8.57 -10.13
C GLU A 4 -19.10 8.38 -8.89
N THR A 5 -19.42 9.12 -7.82
CA THR A 5 -18.76 8.96 -6.52
C THR A 5 -19.11 7.59 -5.98
N ARG A 6 -18.08 6.77 -5.71
CA ARG A 6 -18.24 5.43 -5.15
C ARG A 6 -18.66 5.54 -3.67
N PRO A 7 -19.19 4.46 -3.07
CA PRO A 7 -19.61 4.49 -1.68
C PRO A 7 -18.45 4.85 -0.74
N PHE A 8 -18.72 5.69 0.24
CA PHE A 8 -17.81 5.98 1.35
C PHE A 8 -17.58 4.71 2.19
N HIS A 9 -16.32 4.37 2.48
CA HIS A 9 -15.95 3.17 3.23
C HIS A 9 -15.13 3.54 4.48
N PRO A 10 -15.77 3.92 5.60
CA PRO A 10 -15.07 4.50 6.76
C PRO A 10 -13.98 3.59 7.35
N ALA A 11 -14.16 2.28 7.24
CA ALA A 11 -13.19 1.28 7.69
C ALA A 11 -11.89 1.28 6.84
N GLY A 12 -11.94 1.76 5.60
CA GLY A 12 -10.87 1.60 4.60
C GLY A 12 -10.79 0.17 4.05
N SER A 13 -9.63 -0.26 3.56
CA SER A 13 -9.40 -1.60 3.01
C SER A 13 -8.60 -2.48 3.97
N PRO A 14 -9.14 -3.62 4.43
CA PRO A 14 -8.39 -4.58 5.28
C PRO A 14 -7.15 -5.16 4.60
N ILE A 15 -7.16 -5.26 3.26
CA ILE A 15 -6.00 -5.75 2.51
C ILE A 15 -4.84 -4.77 2.59
N VAL A 16 -5.11 -3.46 2.51
CA VAL A 16 -4.09 -2.43 2.65
C VAL A 16 -3.48 -2.49 4.05
N GLU A 17 -4.31 -2.64 5.09
CA GLU A 17 -3.85 -2.79 6.47
C GLU A 17 -2.98 -4.05 6.66
N LEU A 18 -3.37 -5.18 6.08
CA LEU A 18 -2.55 -6.39 6.09
C LEU A 18 -1.20 -6.17 5.38
N CYS A 19 -1.18 -5.47 4.24
CA CYS A 19 0.06 -5.10 3.55
C CYS A 19 0.95 -4.23 4.43
N GLN A 20 0.40 -3.25 5.15
CA GLN A 20 1.14 -2.39 6.08
C GLN A 20 1.78 -3.21 7.20
N ILE A 21 1.03 -4.11 7.84
CA ILE A 21 1.54 -4.98 8.90
C ILE A 21 2.68 -5.87 8.37
N ARG A 22 2.49 -6.51 7.21
CA ARG A 22 3.48 -7.41 6.62
C ARG A 22 4.75 -6.66 6.18
N LEU A 23 4.61 -5.47 5.61
CA LEU A 23 5.74 -4.64 5.23
C LEU A 23 6.55 -4.18 6.45
N ALA A 24 5.88 -3.75 7.53
CA ALA A 24 6.55 -3.38 8.77
C ALA A 24 7.35 -4.56 9.35
N ALA A 25 6.76 -5.76 9.36
CA ALA A 25 7.45 -6.97 9.79
C ALA A 25 8.64 -7.35 8.88
N ALA A 26 8.54 -7.12 7.57
CA ALA A 26 9.62 -7.38 6.63
C ALA A 26 10.81 -6.41 6.82
N VAL A 27 10.52 -5.12 7.03
CA VAL A 27 11.53 -4.09 7.37
C VAL A 27 12.22 -4.42 8.69
N ALA A 28 11.46 -4.74 9.73
CA ALA A 28 12.01 -5.11 11.04
C ALA A 28 12.89 -6.37 10.98
N ALA A 29 12.60 -7.29 10.06
CA ALA A 29 13.41 -8.47 9.79
C ALA A 29 14.60 -8.22 8.85
N GLY A 30 14.85 -6.98 8.41
CA GLY A 30 15.93 -6.64 7.49
C GLY A 30 15.73 -7.16 6.05
N ARG A 31 14.54 -7.65 5.72
CA ARG A 31 14.19 -8.19 4.38
C ARG A 31 13.71 -7.13 3.40
N VAL A 32 13.56 -5.88 3.87
CA VAL A 32 13.24 -4.71 3.04
C VAL A 32 14.07 -3.54 3.59
N PRO A 33 14.77 -2.77 2.75
CA PRO A 33 15.50 -1.59 3.20
C PRO A 33 14.56 -0.58 3.87
N GLU A 34 14.99 0.02 4.99
CA GLU A 34 14.13 0.97 5.74
C GLU A 34 13.59 2.11 4.88
N GLY A 35 14.41 2.65 3.97
CA GLY A 35 13.99 3.71 3.05
C GLY A 35 12.84 3.29 2.13
N ALA A 36 12.98 2.12 1.51
CA ALA A 36 11.93 1.53 0.66
C ALA A 36 10.66 1.22 1.48
N GLY A 37 10.85 0.70 2.70
CA GLY A 37 9.77 0.46 3.65
C GLY A 37 8.97 1.73 3.98
N ARG A 38 9.64 2.85 4.29
CA ARG A 38 8.97 4.13 4.59
C ARG A 38 8.17 4.66 3.40
N ILE A 39 8.72 4.57 2.19
CA ILE A 39 8.04 5.02 0.96
C ILE A 39 6.76 4.18 0.74
N ALA A 40 6.87 2.86 0.79
CA ALA A 40 5.71 1.99 0.58
C ALA A 40 4.66 2.13 1.70
N GLN A 41 5.07 2.30 2.96
CA GLN A 41 4.12 2.61 4.05
C GLN A 41 3.33 3.91 3.80
N SER A 42 4.02 4.95 3.30
CA SER A 42 3.39 6.23 2.99
C SER A 42 2.38 6.09 1.85
N HIS A 43 2.71 5.29 0.82
CA HIS A 43 1.80 4.98 -0.28
C HIS A 43 0.58 4.19 0.20
N LEU A 44 0.79 3.13 0.99
CA LEU A 44 -0.32 2.34 1.57
C LEU A 44 -1.24 3.20 2.44
N ALA A 45 -0.70 4.14 3.22
CA ALA A 45 -1.50 5.08 4.01
C ALA A 45 -2.36 5.99 3.12
N ALA A 46 -1.82 6.49 2.00
CA ALA A 46 -2.57 7.28 1.03
C ALA A 46 -3.71 6.48 0.38
N ILE A 47 -3.44 5.22 -0.02
CA ILE A 47 -4.45 4.31 -0.55
C ILE A 47 -5.60 4.14 0.45
N GLN A 48 -5.28 3.95 1.74
CA GLN A 48 -6.31 3.80 2.78
C GLN A 48 -7.21 5.04 2.89
N VAL A 49 -6.66 6.24 2.75
CA VAL A 49 -7.45 7.48 2.72
C VAL A 49 -8.37 7.52 1.50
N LEU A 50 -7.86 7.17 0.31
CA LEU A 50 -8.63 7.18 -0.93
C LEU A 50 -9.80 6.19 -0.91
N VAL A 51 -9.61 5.01 -0.30
CA VAL A 51 -10.70 4.06 -0.06
C VAL A 51 -11.74 4.65 0.88
N ARG A 52 -11.29 5.26 1.98
CA ARG A 52 -12.20 5.84 2.97
C ARG A 52 -13.12 6.86 2.35
N ILE A 53 -12.59 7.79 1.57
CA ILE A 53 -13.38 8.85 0.93
C ILE A 53 -14.14 8.40 -0.33
N GLY A 54 -14.07 7.11 -0.70
CA GLY A 54 -14.79 6.59 -1.88
C GLY A 54 -14.17 6.98 -3.22
N GLU A 55 -12.91 7.42 -3.26
CA GLU A 55 -12.22 7.70 -4.53
C GLU A 55 -11.60 6.42 -5.11
N LEU A 56 -11.30 5.42 -4.27
CA LEU A 56 -10.75 4.12 -4.69
C LEU A 56 -11.68 2.98 -4.25
N SER A 57 -11.95 2.02 -5.13
CA SER A 57 -12.66 0.79 -4.73
C SER A 57 -11.73 -0.12 -3.92
N PRO A 58 -12.27 -1.03 -3.09
CA PRO A 58 -11.46 -2.00 -2.37
C PRO A 58 -10.59 -2.88 -3.28
N VAL A 59 -11.05 -3.19 -4.50
CA VAL A 59 -10.31 -4.00 -5.47
C VAL A 59 -9.11 -3.24 -6.01
N GLU A 60 -9.29 -1.99 -6.46
CA GLU A 60 -8.18 -1.14 -6.92
C GLU A 60 -7.18 -0.87 -5.79
N ALA A 61 -7.68 -0.70 -4.56
CA ALA A 61 -6.82 -0.55 -3.38
C ALA A 61 -5.93 -1.76 -3.14
N ALA A 62 -6.47 -2.97 -3.30
CA ALA A 62 -5.71 -4.19 -3.17
C ALA A 62 -4.62 -4.31 -4.25
N LEU A 63 -4.93 -3.94 -5.50
CA LEU A 63 -3.96 -3.95 -6.60
C LEU A 63 -2.82 -2.94 -6.37
N GLN A 64 -3.15 -1.70 -6.04
CA GLN A 64 -2.14 -0.67 -5.76
C GLN A 64 -1.32 -0.99 -4.51
N ALA A 65 -1.93 -1.61 -3.49
CA ALA A 65 -1.21 -2.06 -2.31
C ALA A 65 -0.22 -3.18 -2.62
N ALA A 66 -0.59 -4.11 -3.51
CA ALA A 66 0.31 -5.17 -3.97
C ALA A 66 1.52 -4.58 -4.71
N GLU A 67 1.28 -3.65 -5.64
CA GLU A 67 2.35 -2.96 -6.40
C GLU A 67 3.31 -2.19 -5.47
N ALA A 68 2.77 -1.47 -4.47
CA ALA A 68 3.60 -0.74 -3.50
C ALA A 68 4.50 -1.67 -2.67
N VAL A 69 4.00 -2.86 -2.30
CA VAL A 69 4.78 -3.86 -1.57
C VAL A 69 5.82 -4.50 -2.49
N GLU A 70 5.43 -4.88 -3.71
CA GLU A 70 6.33 -5.47 -4.70
C GLU A 70 7.52 -4.56 -4.98
N TYR A 71 7.26 -3.28 -5.23
CA TYR A 71 8.31 -2.26 -5.41
C TYR A 71 9.29 -2.21 -4.23
N ALA A 72 8.77 -2.17 -3.00
CA ALA A 72 9.62 -2.12 -1.81
C ALA A 72 10.48 -3.38 -1.64
N THR A 73 9.93 -4.56 -1.96
CA THR A 73 10.66 -5.83 -1.88
C THR A 73 11.65 -6.05 -3.03
N GLY A 74 11.31 -5.61 -4.26
CA GLY A 74 12.17 -5.72 -5.44
C GLY A 74 13.34 -4.73 -5.44
N THR A 75 13.27 -3.66 -4.63
CA THR A 75 14.36 -2.68 -4.48
C THR A 75 15.66 -3.30 -3.97
N LEU A 76 15.62 -4.47 -3.29
CA LEU A 76 16.82 -5.20 -2.88
C LEU A 76 17.66 -5.67 -4.07
N GLU A 77 17.06 -6.08 -5.19
CA GLU A 77 17.82 -6.61 -6.32
C GLU A 77 18.67 -5.54 -7.00
N ILE A 78 18.28 -4.26 -6.92
CA ILE A 78 18.96 -3.16 -7.63
C ILE A 78 20.12 -2.57 -6.80
N LEU A 79 20.03 -2.60 -5.47
CA LEU A 79 21.07 -2.02 -4.60
C LEU A 79 22.24 -2.97 -4.33
N TYR A 80 22.09 -4.27 -4.65
CA TYR A 80 23.11 -5.31 -4.42
C TYR A 80 23.56 -6.04 -5.71
N ALA A 81 23.17 -5.56 -6.90
CA ALA A 81 23.66 -6.01 -8.20
C ALA A 81 24.78 -5.10 -8.73
#